data_AF-A0A7X6ARV8-F1
#
_entry.id   AF-A0A7X6ARV8-F1
#
_cell.length_a   1.000
_cell.length_b   1.000
_cell.length_c   1.000
_cell.angle_alpha   90.00
_cell.angle_beta   90.00
_cell.angle_gamma   90.00
#
_symmetry.space_group_name_H-M   'P 1'
#
loop_
_entity.id
_entity.type
_entity.pdbx_description
1 polymer ?
#
loop_
_entity_poly.entity_id
_entity_poly.type
_entity_poly.pdbx_seq_one_letter_code
_entity_poly.pdbx_strand_id
1 'polypeptide(L)'
;HTDETFTENPVTGAVLAMQIRPPAGGDTIWSSTTAAYDELSNGMKALLENRRGLHQITEEVSTVHPVIRPHPVSGRKCIYVNEIFTRGIVNLPPDESDAILPFLKRHVQRPDFTYRHTWGDGDVVVWDNRSTQHYAVNDFEGRRVVHRVGFFAEPFADA
;
A
#
# COMPACT_ATOMS: atom_id res chain seq x y z
N HIS A 1 -1.94 -2.08 -3.80
CA HIS A 1 -0.50 -1.80 -3.62
C HIS A 1 -0.29 -0.39 -3.11
N THR A 2 0.87 -0.10 -2.54
CA THR A 2 1.35 1.26 -2.27
C THR A 2 2.25 1.66 -3.45
N ASP A 3 2.11 2.89 -3.95
CA ASP A 3 2.87 3.35 -5.12
C ASP A 3 4.38 3.34 -4.84
N GLU A 4 5.17 2.92 -5.83
CA GLU A 4 6.62 3.09 -5.91
C GLU A 4 7.44 2.52 -4.74
N THR A 5 6.91 1.57 -3.97
CA THR A 5 7.65 1.03 -2.81
C THR A 5 8.96 0.31 -3.15
N PHE A 6 9.25 0.05 -4.44
CA PHE A 6 10.52 -0.48 -4.92
C PHE A 6 11.65 0.57 -5.02
N THR A 7 11.37 1.84 -4.70
CA THR A 7 12.35 2.92 -4.61
C THR A 7 12.73 3.23 -3.16
N GLU A 8 13.88 3.85 -2.95
CA GLU A 8 14.35 4.32 -1.64
C GLU A 8 13.44 5.41 -1.05
N ASN A 9 13.01 6.33 -1.91
CA ASN A 9 12.12 7.45 -1.56
C ASN A 9 10.81 7.36 -2.36
N PRO A 10 9.85 6.52 -1.93
CA PRO A 10 8.56 6.41 -2.60
C PRO A 10 7.80 7.74 -2.53
N VAL A 11 6.97 7.99 -3.56
CA VAL A 11 6.01 9.08 -3.54
C VAL A 11 5.17 9.07 -2.25
N THR A 12 4.98 10.22 -1.62
CA THR A 12 4.32 10.31 -0.30
C THR A 12 2.80 10.35 -0.37
N GLY A 13 2.25 10.78 -1.50
CA GLY A 13 0.83 10.84 -1.74
C GLY A 13 0.55 11.12 -3.20
N ALA A 14 -0.71 11.00 -3.59
CA ALA A 14 -1.10 11.30 -4.95
C ALA A 14 -2.52 11.86 -5.01
N VAL A 15 -2.75 12.58 -6.10
CA VAL A 15 -4.03 13.14 -6.51
C VAL A 15 -4.45 12.40 -7.79
N LEU A 16 -5.68 11.90 -7.83
CA LEU A 16 -6.24 11.21 -8.99
C LEU A 16 -7.56 11.86 -9.37
N ALA A 17 -7.68 12.29 -10.63
CA ALA A 17 -8.87 12.90 -11.19
C ALA A 17 -9.43 12.02 -12.33
N MET A 18 -10.71 11.67 -12.25
CA MET A 18 -11.39 10.93 -13.31
C MET A 18 -11.65 11.84 -14.52
N GLN A 19 -11.18 11.44 -15.70
CA GLN A 19 -11.36 12.18 -16.94
C GLN A 19 -12.41 11.54 -17.84
N ILE A 20 -12.39 10.20 -17.92
CA ILE A 20 -13.40 9.42 -18.64
C ILE A 20 -13.76 8.24 -17.75
N ARG A 21 -14.99 8.22 -17.26
CA ARG A 21 -15.53 7.12 -16.47
C ARG A 21 -16.20 6.09 -17.39
N PRO A 22 -16.06 4.79 -17.13
CA PRO A 22 -16.91 3.80 -17.76
C PRO A 22 -18.39 3.97 -17.33
N PRO A 23 -19.36 3.49 -18.12
CA PRO A 23 -20.78 3.60 -17.73
C PRO A 23 -21.10 2.98 -16.36
N ALA A 24 -20.46 1.85 -16.05
CA ALA A 24 -20.56 1.13 -14.78
C ALA A 24 -19.20 0.51 -14.41
N GLY A 25 -18.99 0.24 -13.11
CA GLY A 25 -17.74 -0.30 -12.57
C GLY A 25 -16.57 0.69 -12.63
N GLY A 26 -15.35 0.19 -12.48
CA GLY A 26 -14.12 0.98 -12.56
C GLY A 26 -13.79 1.75 -11.28
N ASP A 27 -14.35 1.30 -10.17
CA ASP A 27 -14.13 1.83 -8.83
C ASP A 27 -12.66 1.75 -8.43
N THR A 28 -12.32 2.47 -7.37
CA THR A 28 -11.01 2.34 -6.74
C THR A 28 -11.18 2.09 -5.26
N ILE A 29 -10.45 1.11 -4.76
CA ILE A 29 -10.47 0.72 -3.35
C ILE A 29 -9.15 1.15 -2.73
N TRP A 30 -9.21 1.76 -1.56
CA TRP A 30 -8.06 2.00 -0.69
C TRP A 30 -8.19 1.16 0.58
N SER A 31 -7.07 0.67 1.10
CA SER A 31 -6.98 0.00 2.40
C SER A 31 -6.11 0.83 3.35
N SER A 32 -6.59 1.06 4.57
CA SER A 32 -5.79 1.69 5.62
C SER A 32 -4.79 0.71 6.23
N THR A 33 -3.50 0.97 6.04
CA THR A 33 -2.44 0.11 6.60
C THR A 33 -2.17 0.40 8.08
N THR A 34 -2.65 1.53 8.60
CA THR A 34 -2.63 1.84 10.03
C THR A 34 -3.74 1.12 10.79
N ALA A 35 -4.98 1.12 10.27
CA ALA A 35 -6.07 0.34 10.86
C ALA A 35 -5.74 -1.16 10.84
N ALA A 36 -5.14 -1.65 9.75
CA ALA A 36 -4.67 -3.02 9.66
C ALA A 36 -3.58 -3.33 10.71
N TYR A 37 -2.65 -2.41 10.97
CA TYR A 37 -1.66 -2.58 12.05
C TYR A 37 -2.31 -2.64 13.43
N ASP A 38 -3.23 -1.73 13.71
CA ASP A 38 -3.87 -1.62 15.03
C ASP A 38 -4.61 -2.90 15.41
N GLU A 39 -5.19 -3.60 14.44
CA GLU A 39 -5.91 -4.88 14.62
C GLU A 39 -5.00 -6.10 14.79
N LEU A 40 -3.68 -5.99 14.52
CA LEU A 40 -2.76 -7.11 14.77
C LEU A 40 -2.69 -7.42 16.28
N SER A 41 -2.60 -8.71 16.61
CA SER A 41 -2.32 -9.14 17.99
C SER A 41 -0.97 -8.60 18.47
N ASN A 42 -0.81 -8.44 19.78
CA ASN A 42 0.46 -7.98 20.35
C ASN A 42 1.64 -8.91 20.00
N GLY A 43 1.40 -10.23 19.92
CA GLY A 43 2.41 -11.18 19.48
C GLY A 43 2.84 -10.97 18.04
N MET A 44 1.89 -10.68 17.13
CA MET A 44 2.20 -10.38 15.74
C MET A 44 2.91 -9.03 15.61
N LYS A 45 2.48 -8.00 16.35
CA LYS A 45 3.19 -6.71 16.41
C LYS A 45 4.64 -6.88 16.85
N ALA A 46 4.88 -7.68 17.89
CA ALA A 46 6.23 -7.97 18.38
C ALA A 46 7.07 -8.77 17.37
N LEU A 47 6.48 -9.76 16.69
CA LEU A 47 7.17 -10.58 15.68
C LEU A 47 7.66 -9.75 14.49
N LEU A 48 6.86 -8.77 14.08
CA LEU A 48 7.11 -7.91 12.91
C LEU A 48 7.97 -6.69 13.22
N GLU A 49 8.17 -6.36 14.49
CA GLU A 49 9.01 -5.24 14.90
C GLU A 49 10.44 -5.45 14.34
N ASN A 50 11.01 -4.41 13.75
CA ASN A 50 12.33 -4.41 13.11
C ASN A 50 12.51 -5.38 11.92
N ARG A 51 11.45 -6.05 11.46
CA ARG A 51 11.51 -6.86 10.24
C ARG A 51 11.59 -5.94 9.02
N ARG A 52 12.29 -6.39 7.98
CA ARG A 52 12.44 -5.65 6.73
C ARG A 52 11.95 -6.49 5.55
N GLY A 53 11.22 -5.89 4.62
CA GLY A 53 10.69 -6.52 3.42
C GLY A 53 11.46 -6.09 2.18
N LEU A 54 11.68 -7.02 1.25
CA LEU A 54 12.22 -6.73 -0.07
C LEU A 54 11.08 -6.30 -1.01
N HIS A 55 11.15 -5.09 -1.55
CA HIS A 55 10.24 -4.54 -2.55
C HIS A 55 10.94 -4.47 -3.89
N GLN A 56 10.35 -5.07 -4.92
CA GLN A 56 11.05 -5.34 -6.16
C GLN A 56 10.11 -5.31 -7.37
N ILE A 57 10.57 -4.67 -8.45
CA ILE A 57 9.93 -4.78 -9.78
C ILE A 57 10.78 -5.64 -10.74
N THR A 58 12.11 -5.48 -10.71
CA THR A 58 13.11 -6.36 -11.34
C THR A 58 14.26 -6.60 -10.36
N GLU A 59 15.17 -7.54 -10.61
CA GLU A 59 16.31 -7.77 -9.71
C GLU A 59 17.18 -6.52 -9.51
N GLU A 60 17.34 -5.71 -10.55
CA GLU A 60 18.12 -4.47 -10.55
C GLU A 60 17.37 -3.28 -9.90
N VAL A 61 16.03 -3.36 -9.84
CA VAL A 61 15.17 -2.31 -9.29
C VAL A 61 14.44 -2.86 -8.08
N SER A 62 15.15 -2.80 -6.96
CA SER A 62 14.70 -3.27 -5.66
C SER A 62 15.10 -2.33 -4.52
N THR A 63 14.35 -2.38 -3.42
CA THR A 63 14.65 -1.65 -2.18
C THR A 63 14.16 -2.45 -0.98
N VAL A 64 14.83 -2.32 0.16
CA VAL A 64 14.45 -2.98 1.42
C VAL A 64 13.90 -1.96 2.42
N HIS A 65 12.61 -2.10 2.77
CA HIS A 65 11.92 -1.22 3.71
C HIS A 65 11.54 -1.94 5.01
N PRO A 66 11.36 -1.25 6.15
CA PRO A 66 10.73 -1.84 7.32
C PRO A 66 9.33 -2.40 7.00
N VAL A 67 9.02 -3.60 7.49
CA VAL A 67 7.68 -4.22 7.36
C VAL A 67 6.64 -3.42 8.15
N ILE A 68 7.04 -2.87 9.30
CA ILE A 68 6.25 -1.94 10.09
C ILE A 68 6.96 -0.60 10.07
N ARG A 69 6.26 0.45 9.61
CA ARG A 69 6.86 1.79 9.44
C ARG A 69 6.06 2.83 10.21
N PRO A 70 6.67 3.65 11.09
CA PRO A 70 5.98 4.76 11.72
C PRO A 70 5.73 5.86 10.68
N HIS A 71 4.50 6.35 10.63
CA HIS A 71 4.13 7.47 9.78
C HIS A 71 4.84 8.75 10.29
N PRO A 72 5.55 9.51 9.43
CA PRO A 72 6.44 10.59 9.88
C PRO A 72 5.73 11.75 10.58
N VAL A 73 4.46 12.01 10.22
CA VAL A 73 3.66 13.10 10.83
C VAL A 73 2.85 12.62 12.04
N SER A 74 2.05 11.55 11.91
CA SER A 74 1.14 11.09 12.97
C SER A 74 1.78 10.14 13.98
N GLY A 75 2.96 9.58 13.70
CA GLY A 75 3.61 8.55 14.52
C GLY A 75 2.92 7.18 14.51
N ARG A 76 1.75 7.05 13.88
CA ARG A 76 1.03 5.76 13.80
C ARG A 76 1.83 4.76 12.97
N LYS A 77 1.86 3.50 13.41
CA LYS A 77 2.55 2.42 12.71
C LYS A 77 1.68 1.90 11.56
N CYS A 78 2.31 1.66 10.42
CA CYS A 78 1.70 1.13 9.20
C CYS A 78 2.28 -0.25 8.88
N ILE A 79 1.45 -1.18 8.40
CA ILE A 79 1.96 -2.37 7.68
C ILE A 79 2.42 -1.93 6.28
N TYR A 80 3.71 -2.07 5.98
CA TYR A 80 4.36 -1.57 4.76
C TYR A 80 4.83 -2.71 3.85
N VAL A 81 3.93 -3.64 3.54
CA VAL A 81 4.12 -4.70 2.53
C VAL A 81 2.95 -4.68 1.57
N ASN A 82 3.13 -5.08 0.32
CA ASN A 82 2.03 -5.15 -0.64
C ASN A 82 2.18 -6.28 -1.66
N GLU A 83 1.06 -6.62 -2.30
CA GLU A 83 0.96 -7.74 -3.24
C GLU A 83 1.93 -7.61 -4.41
N ILE A 84 1.98 -6.42 -5.02
CA ILE A 84 2.65 -6.19 -6.30
C ILE A 84 4.17 -6.16 -6.14
N PHE A 85 4.70 -5.58 -5.08
CA PHE A 85 6.14 -5.32 -4.97
C PHE A 85 6.85 -6.16 -3.91
N THR A 86 6.19 -6.54 -2.81
CA THR A 86 6.89 -7.25 -1.73
C THR A 86 7.11 -8.72 -2.07
N ARG A 87 8.37 -9.16 -2.09
CA ARG A 87 8.79 -10.52 -2.48
C ARG A 87 9.17 -11.42 -1.31
N GLY A 88 9.65 -10.86 -0.21
CA GLY A 88 10.04 -11.64 0.96
C GLY A 88 10.39 -10.76 2.15
N ILE A 89 10.50 -11.37 3.33
CA ILE A 89 11.01 -10.73 4.54
C ILE A 89 12.48 -11.09 4.69
N VAL A 90 13.35 -10.09 4.69
CA VAL A 90 14.80 -10.24 4.76
C VAL A 90 15.21 -10.81 6.13
N ASN A 91 16.25 -11.65 6.13
CA ASN A 91 16.80 -12.33 7.31
C ASN A 91 15.82 -13.28 8.01
N LEU A 92 14.79 -13.75 7.29
CA LEU A 92 14.04 -14.94 7.68
C LEU A 92 14.37 -16.10 6.72
N PRO A 93 14.42 -17.35 7.22
CA PRO A 93 14.32 -18.52 6.36
C PRO A 93 13.13 -18.42 5.39
N PRO A 94 13.24 -18.97 4.16
CA PRO A 94 12.19 -18.86 3.15
C PRO A 94 10.82 -19.36 3.61
N ASP A 95 10.76 -20.47 4.33
CA ASP A 95 9.53 -21.05 4.89
C ASP A 95 8.85 -20.14 5.92
N GLU A 96 9.62 -19.47 6.78
CA GLU A 96 9.09 -18.46 7.71
C GLU A 96 8.55 -17.24 6.97
N SER A 97 9.30 -16.72 5.99
CA SER A 97 8.86 -15.60 5.15
C SER A 97 7.56 -15.95 4.39
N ASP A 98 7.48 -17.15 3.84
CA ASP A 98 6.33 -17.65 3.07
C ASP A 98 5.11 -17.94 3.96
N ALA A 99 5.30 -18.13 5.27
CA ALA A 99 4.19 -18.20 6.22
C ALA A 99 3.66 -16.80 6.58
N ILE A 100 4.56 -15.84 6.84
CA ILE A 100 4.21 -14.53 7.39
C ILE A 100 3.72 -13.55 6.31
N LEU A 101 4.45 -13.44 5.20
CA LEU A 101 4.18 -12.42 4.19
C LEU A 101 2.78 -12.58 3.56
N PRO A 102 2.32 -13.79 3.15
CA PRO A 102 0.96 -13.97 2.65
C PRO A 102 -0.11 -13.67 3.69
N PHE A 103 0.15 -13.94 4.98
CA PHE A 103 -0.76 -13.52 6.05
C PHE A 103 -0.93 -12.00 6.07
N LEU A 104 0.16 -11.23 6.06
CA LEU A 104 0.10 -9.76 6.06
C LEU A 104 -0.60 -9.20 4.83
N LYS A 105 -0.29 -9.74 3.65
CA LYS A 105 -0.93 -9.35 2.37
C LYS A 105 -2.45 -9.54 2.44
N ARG A 106 -2.91 -10.70 2.91
CA ARG A 106 -4.36 -10.97 3.10
C ARG A 106 -4.98 -10.09 4.17
N HIS A 107 -4.28 -9.87 5.29
CA HIS A 107 -4.79 -9.09 6.41
C HIS A 107 -5.07 -7.63 6.02
N VAL A 108 -4.16 -6.96 5.30
CA VAL A 108 -4.35 -5.57 4.84
C VAL A 108 -5.48 -5.45 3.80
N GLN A 109 -5.83 -6.53 3.12
CA GLN A 109 -6.92 -6.57 2.13
C GLN A 109 -8.30 -6.82 2.76
N ARG A 110 -8.41 -7.01 4.08
CA ARG A 110 -9.69 -7.22 4.76
C ARG A 110 -10.64 -6.04 4.52
N PRO A 111 -11.92 -6.29 4.19
CA PRO A 111 -12.93 -5.26 3.99
C PRO A 111 -13.07 -4.28 5.16
N ASP A 112 -12.79 -4.73 6.39
CA ASP A 112 -12.84 -3.93 7.61
C ASP A 112 -11.96 -2.66 7.57
N PHE A 113 -10.92 -2.66 6.71
CA PHE A 113 -9.97 -1.55 6.60
C PHE A 113 -10.11 -0.78 5.28
N THR A 114 -11.12 -1.08 4.46
CA THR A 114 -11.19 -0.53 3.10
C THR A 114 -12.21 0.60 2.95
N TYR A 115 -11.88 1.50 2.04
CA TYR A 115 -12.77 2.50 1.48
C TYR A 115 -12.88 2.25 -0.02
N ARG A 116 -14.10 2.01 -0.51
CA ARG A 116 -14.39 1.89 -1.95
C ARG A 116 -15.00 3.19 -2.43
N HIS A 117 -14.35 3.79 -3.43
CA HIS A 117 -14.84 4.98 -4.11
C HIS A 117 -15.45 4.58 -5.45
N THR A 118 -16.74 4.85 -5.59
CA THR A 118 -17.43 4.82 -6.88
C THR A 118 -17.33 6.20 -7.50
N TRP A 119 -16.67 6.27 -8.65
CA TRP A 119 -16.35 7.54 -9.30
C TRP A 119 -17.60 8.23 -9.83
N GLY A 120 -17.71 9.53 -9.56
CA GLY A 120 -18.58 10.48 -10.24
C GLY A 120 -17.81 11.38 -11.21
N ASP A 121 -18.55 12.15 -12.01
CA ASP A 121 -17.96 13.13 -12.91
C ASP A 121 -17.39 14.30 -12.11
N GLY A 122 -16.12 14.65 -12.36
CA GLY A 122 -15.42 15.71 -11.65
C GLY A 122 -14.80 15.31 -10.31
N ASP A 123 -14.97 14.05 -9.89
CA ASP A 123 -14.37 13.56 -8.65
C ASP A 123 -12.84 13.60 -8.71
N VAL A 124 -12.28 14.06 -7.60
CA VAL A 124 -10.85 14.09 -7.33
C VAL A 124 -10.61 13.43 -5.98
N VAL A 125 -9.76 12.41 -5.97
CA VAL A 125 -9.33 11.73 -4.74
C VAL A 125 -7.88 12.06 -4.46
N VAL A 126 -7.60 12.45 -3.22
CA VAL A 126 -6.25 12.61 -2.68
C VAL A 126 -6.04 11.55 -1.62
N TRP A 127 -4.91 10.85 -1.64
CA TRP A 127 -4.56 9.89 -0.60
C TRP A 127 -3.12 10.03 -0.13
N ASP A 128 -2.92 9.62 1.11
CA ASP A 128 -1.60 9.48 1.72
C ASP A 128 -1.04 8.09 1.39
N ASN A 129 -0.04 8.05 0.51
CA ASN A 129 0.58 6.81 0.05
C ASN A 129 1.40 6.14 1.18
N ARG A 130 1.79 6.88 2.22
CA ARG A 130 2.56 6.35 3.36
C ARG A 130 1.72 5.45 4.27
N SER A 131 0.40 5.55 4.22
CA SER A 131 -0.51 4.81 5.11
C SER A 131 -1.65 4.07 4.40
N THR A 132 -1.57 3.96 3.08
CA THR A 132 -2.60 3.29 2.28
C THR A 132 -2.02 2.36 1.22
N GLN A 133 -2.81 1.35 0.89
CA GLN A 133 -2.73 0.64 -0.38
C GLN A 133 -3.95 0.96 -1.21
N HIS A 134 -3.87 0.81 -2.52
CA HIS A 134 -5.02 0.95 -3.40
C HIS A 134 -5.07 -0.13 -4.50
N TYR A 135 -6.27 -0.29 -5.08
CA TYR A 135 -6.57 -1.24 -6.13
C TYR A 135 -7.61 -0.63 -7.07
N ALA A 136 -7.30 -0.59 -8.37
CA ALA A 136 -8.27 -0.24 -9.40
C ALA A 136 -9.08 -1.49 -9.74
N VAL A 137 -10.40 -1.44 -9.55
CA VAL A 137 -11.28 -2.57 -9.79
C VAL A 137 -11.46 -2.74 -11.30
N ASN A 138 -11.16 -3.94 -11.80
CA ASN A 138 -11.27 -4.28 -13.22
C ASN A 138 -12.62 -4.96 -13.51
N ASP A 139 -13.72 -4.27 -13.22
CA ASP A 139 -15.11 -4.75 -13.35
C ASP A 139 -15.95 -3.92 -14.34
N PHE A 140 -15.30 -3.33 -15.35
CA PHE A 140 -15.93 -2.42 -16.29
C PHE A 140 -15.56 -2.72 -17.74
N GLU A 141 -16.38 -2.23 -18.67
CA GLU A 141 -16.10 -2.20 -20.09
C GLU A 141 -15.95 -0.76 -20.61
N GLY A 142 -15.25 -0.61 -21.73
CA GLY A 142 -15.01 0.68 -22.36
C GLY A 142 -13.81 1.44 -21.80
N ARG A 143 -13.80 2.76 -22.01
CA ARG A 143 -12.65 3.60 -21.67
C ARG A 143 -12.74 4.06 -20.22
N ARG A 144 -11.64 3.88 -19.49
CA ARG A 144 -11.38 4.50 -18.19
C ARG A 144 -10.10 5.31 -18.29
N VAL A 145 -10.19 6.62 -18.15
CA VAL A 145 -9.04 7.54 -18.21
C VAL A 145 -8.97 8.33 -16.93
N VAL A 146 -7.84 8.24 -16.26
CA VAL A 146 -7.54 8.96 -15.02
C VAL A 146 -6.25 9.74 -15.21
N HIS A 147 -6.18 10.94 -14.65
CA HIS A 147 -4.94 11.69 -14.52
C HIS A 147 -4.44 11.60 -13.09
N ARG A 148 -3.18 11.23 -12.90
CA ARG A 148 -2.53 11.11 -11.60
C ARG A 148 -1.38 12.08 -11.48
N VAL A 149 -1.31 12.79 -10.36
CA VAL A 149 -0.15 13.58 -9.95
C VAL A 149 0.34 13.04 -8.61
N GLY A 150 1.57 12.54 -8.58
CA GLY A 150 2.26 12.18 -7.34
C GLY A 150 2.91 13.41 -6.72
N PHE A 151 2.99 13.46 -5.39
CA PHE A 151 3.66 14.53 -4.66
C PHE A 151 4.53 14.00 -3.52
N PHE A 152 5.54 14.80 -3.16
CA PHE A 152 6.44 14.57 -2.05
C PHE A 152 6.14 15.56 -0.92
N ALA A 153 5.96 15.03 0.28
CA ALA A 153 5.83 15.71 1.55
C ALA A 153 6.90 15.15 2.50
N GLU A 154 6.72 15.26 3.82
CA GLU A 154 7.65 14.67 4.80
C GLU A 154 7.88 13.18 4.46
N PRO A 155 9.14 12.81 4.13
CA PRO A 155 9.46 11.42 3.89
C PRO A 155 9.27 10.65 5.19
N PHE A 156 9.10 9.34 5.07
CA PHE A 156 9.24 8.50 6.25
C PHE A 156 10.61 8.73 6.88
N ALA A 157 10.67 8.80 8.21
CA ALA A 157 11.95 8.79 8.90
C ALA A 157 12.68 7.49 8.55
N ASP A 158 13.94 7.59 8.16
CA ASP A 158 14.81 6.42 8.06
C ASP A 158 14.91 5.81 9.46
N ALA A 159 14.42 4.58 9.59
CA ALA A 159 14.48 3.75 10.79
C ALA A 159 15.42 2.56 10.56
#